data_AF-A0A849QHS1-F1
#
_entry.id   AF-A0A849QHS1-F1
#
_cell.length_a   1.000
_cell.length_b   1.000
_cell.length_c   1.000
_cell.angle_alpha   90.00
_cell.angle_beta   90.00
_cell.angle_gamma   90.00
#
_symmetry.space_group_name_H-M   'P 1'
#
loop_
_entity.id
_entity.type
_entity.pdbx_description
1 polymer ?
#
loop_
_entity_poly.entity_id
_entity_poly.type
_entity_poly.pdbx_seq_one_letter_code
_entity_poly.pdbx_strand_id
1 'polypeptide(L)'
;MTKPDEHYPVNLFPALQWALDLYFKKHPRFRDPPIVEVIFPAGSHKVLMKTIGEHEIVFWMSKRKLYVKARCLADSECKFNVSRVPADDRDALKTIDWDKIDPRQFFRIMRKWVVRLDLDFITLIRALNTICDKHVKIPMTTQYGRTFDKFDEYRRNRWPADATPNNPPKFIEEVLVRVTFWFMTAATVGALI
;
A
#
# COMPACT_ATOMS: atom_id res chain seq x y z
N MET A 1 9.19 18.42 -3.92
CA MET A 1 9.18 16.95 -3.79
C MET A 1 8.36 16.61 -2.57
N THR A 2 7.47 15.65 -2.70
CA THR A 2 6.69 15.09 -1.58
C THR A 2 7.65 14.44 -0.58
N LYS A 3 7.38 14.50 0.74
CA LYS A 3 8.25 13.78 1.69
C LYS A 3 8.09 12.28 1.44
N PRO A 4 9.16 11.46 1.51
CA PRO A 4 9.04 10.04 1.22
C PRO A 4 7.98 9.32 2.07
N ASP A 5 7.82 9.73 3.33
CA ASP A 5 6.82 9.20 4.27
C ASP A 5 5.36 9.55 3.90
N GLU A 6 5.15 10.51 3.01
CA GLU A 6 3.81 10.95 2.57
C GLU A 6 3.30 10.16 1.36
N HIS A 7 4.14 9.34 0.74
CA HIS A 7 3.72 8.50 -0.38
C HIS A 7 2.82 7.35 0.09
N TYR A 8 1.64 7.21 -0.52
CA TYR A 8 0.69 6.15 -0.19
C TYR A 8 1.29 4.73 -0.25
N PRO A 9 2.09 4.36 -1.27
CA PRO A 9 2.72 3.04 -1.36
C PRO A 9 3.62 2.70 -0.17
N VAL A 10 4.41 3.68 0.31
CA VAL A 10 5.34 3.52 1.45
C VAL A 10 4.61 3.16 2.74
N ASN A 11 3.32 3.50 2.84
CA ASN A 11 2.51 3.27 4.02
C ASN A 11 1.53 2.10 3.86
N LEU A 12 1.02 1.87 2.65
CA LEU A 12 0.07 0.78 2.38
C LEU A 12 0.75 -0.57 2.19
N PHE A 13 1.88 -0.62 1.49
CA PHE A 13 2.49 -1.89 1.10
C PHE A 13 3.06 -2.68 2.29
N PRO A 14 3.75 -2.07 3.27
CA PRO A 14 4.16 -2.80 4.47
C PRO A 14 2.96 -3.34 5.25
N ALA A 15 1.94 -2.50 5.42
CA ALA A 15 0.70 -2.87 6.10
C ALA A 15 -0.01 -4.06 5.44
N LEU A 16 -0.07 -4.09 4.10
CA LEU A 16 -0.61 -5.21 3.34
C LEU A 16 0.24 -6.47 3.52
N GLN A 17 1.57 -6.37 3.46
CA GLN A 17 2.45 -7.52 3.65
C GLN A 17 2.24 -8.15 5.03
N TRP A 18 2.23 -7.34 6.09
CA TRP A 18 2.02 -7.84 7.46
C TRP A 18 0.62 -8.44 7.64
N ALA A 19 -0.42 -7.81 7.06
CA ALA A 19 -1.78 -8.34 7.13
C ALA A 19 -1.90 -9.69 6.40
N LEU A 20 -1.25 -9.84 5.24
CA LEU A 20 -1.23 -11.10 4.50
C LEU A 20 -0.45 -12.18 5.25
N ASP A 21 0.67 -11.85 5.90
CA ASP A 21 1.40 -12.79 6.75
C ASP A 21 0.50 -13.34 7.88
N LEU A 22 -0.29 -12.46 8.54
CA LEU A 22 -1.29 -12.90 9.54
C LEU A 22 -2.41 -13.74 8.92
N TYR A 23 -2.91 -13.33 7.76
CA TYR A 23 -3.99 -14.03 7.05
C TYR A 23 -3.58 -15.47 6.70
N PHE A 24 -2.42 -15.64 6.07
CA PHE A 24 -1.92 -16.95 5.64
C PHE A 24 -1.47 -17.81 6.83
N LYS A 25 -1.02 -17.21 7.94
CA LYS A 25 -0.77 -17.94 9.19
C LYS A 25 -2.05 -18.57 9.74
N LYS A 26 -3.20 -17.89 9.63
CA LYS A 26 -4.52 -18.43 10.03
C LYS A 26 -5.12 -19.38 9.00
N HIS A 27 -4.71 -19.29 7.73
CA HIS A 27 -5.20 -20.10 6.62
C HIS A 27 -4.06 -20.85 5.93
N PRO A 28 -3.38 -21.79 6.61
CA PRO A 28 -2.20 -22.45 6.05
C PRO A 28 -2.51 -23.25 4.77
N ARG A 29 -3.75 -23.78 4.66
CA ARG A 29 -4.26 -24.54 3.53
C ARG A 29 -4.73 -23.67 2.35
N PHE A 30 -4.69 -22.34 2.47
CA PHE A 30 -5.03 -21.46 1.36
C PHE A 30 -4.07 -21.74 0.21
N ARG A 31 -4.59 -22.04 -0.97
CA ARG A 31 -3.77 -22.30 -2.16
C ARG A 31 -2.98 -21.05 -2.48
N ASP A 32 -1.72 -21.21 -2.91
CA ASP A 32 -0.95 -20.04 -3.31
C ASP A 32 -1.72 -19.23 -4.36
N PRO A 33 -1.98 -17.94 -4.09
CA PRO A 33 -2.73 -17.11 -5.02
C PRO A 33 -1.97 -17.05 -6.35
N PRO A 34 -2.67 -16.87 -7.49
CA PRO A 34 -2.00 -16.62 -8.75
C PRO A 34 -1.08 -15.39 -8.63
N ILE A 35 -0.06 -15.32 -9.48
CA ILE A 35 0.76 -14.10 -9.57
C ILE A 35 -0.14 -12.99 -10.11
N VAL A 36 -0.62 -12.14 -9.21
CA VAL A 36 -1.38 -10.95 -9.58
C VAL A 36 -0.40 -9.78 -9.58
N GLU A 37 -0.02 -9.36 -10.78
CA GLU A 37 0.80 -8.19 -11.01
C GLU A 37 -0.07 -6.94 -11.24
N VAL A 38 0.43 -5.82 -10.74
CA VAL A 38 -0.09 -4.48 -10.97
C VAL A 38 1.05 -3.64 -11.50
N ILE A 39 0.76 -2.89 -12.56
CA ILE A 39 1.67 -1.93 -13.16
C ILE A 39 1.10 -0.54 -12.90
N PHE A 40 1.91 0.32 -12.29
CA PHE A 40 1.67 1.75 -12.16
C PHE A 40 2.49 2.49 -13.22
N PRO A 41 1.87 3.18 -14.18
CA PRO A 41 2.57 4.08 -15.08
C PRO A 41 3.29 5.17 -14.28
N ALA A 42 4.56 5.41 -14.57
CA ALA A 42 5.44 6.31 -13.82
C ALA A 42 6.16 7.32 -14.74
N GLY A 43 5.44 7.79 -15.76
CA GLY A 43 5.95 8.76 -16.73
C GLY A 43 6.85 8.12 -17.78
N SER A 44 7.62 8.96 -18.49
CA SER A 44 8.36 8.54 -19.68
C SER A 44 9.85 8.83 -19.58
N HIS A 45 10.65 7.95 -20.16
CA HIS A 45 12.07 8.16 -20.41
C HIS A 45 12.24 9.11 -21.59
N LYS A 46 12.95 10.23 -21.38
CA LYS A 46 13.18 11.25 -22.41
C LYS A 46 14.66 11.49 -22.64
N VAL A 47 15.06 11.45 -23.91
CA VAL A 47 16.39 11.85 -24.38
C VAL A 47 16.22 12.96 -25.41
N LEU A 48 16.96 14.07 -25.24
CA LEU A 48 16.84 15.26 -26.10
C LEU A 48 15.38 15.70 -26.31
N MET A 49 14.60 15.72 -25.21
CA MET A 49 13.17 16.03 -25.16
C MET A 49 12.22 15.08 -25.90
N LYS A 50 12.72 14.01 -26.52
CA LYS A 50 11.90 12.98 -27.17
C LYS A 50 11.63 11.83 -26.20
N THR A 51 10.37 11.39 -26.10
CA THR A 51 10.02 10.16 -25.39
C THR A 51 10.54 8.97 -26.18
N ILE A 52 11.35 8.13 -25.54
CA ILE A 52 11.90 6.90 -26.15
C ILE A 52 11.48 5.63 -25.41
N GLY A 53 10.78 5.76 -24.29
CA GLY A 53 10.03 4.68 -23.66
C GLY A 53 9.37 5.11 -22.36
N GLU A 54 8.76 4.15 -21.67
CA GLU A 54 7.98 4.40 -20.46
C GLU A 54 8.68 3.89 -19.21
N HIS A 55 8.38 4.55 -18.10
CA HIS A 55 8.73 4.13 -16.75
C HIS A 55 7.52 3.48 -16.10
N GLU A 56 7.76 2.37 -15.42
CA GLU A 56 6.74 1.59 -14.73
C GLU A 56 7.20 1.21 -13.34
N ILE A 57 6.29 1.29 -12.37
CA ILE A 57 6.47 0.66 -11.07
C ILE A 57 5.58 -0.57 -11.03
N VAL A 58 6.18 -1.71 -10.73
CA VAL A 58 5.52 -3.01 -10.73
C VAL A 58 5.38 -3.49 -9.30
N PHE A 59 4.16 -3.85 -8.90
CA PHE A 59 3.84 -4.46 -7.62
C PHE A 59 3.22 -5.83 -7.85
N TRP A 60 3.69 -6.86 -7.14
CA TRP A 60 3.18 -8.22 -7.31
C TRP A 60 3.35 -9.04 -6.04
N MET A 61 2.64 -10.17 -6.00
CA MET A 61 2.86 -11.21 -5.00
C MET A 61 3.55 -12.42 -5.62
N SER A 62 4.52 -12.99 -4.91
CA SER A 62 5.15 -14.27 -5.23
C SER A 62 5.41 -15.03 -3.93
N LYS A 63 4.98 -16.29 -3.86
CA LYS A 63 5.14 -17.15 -2.67
C LYS A 63 4.67 -16.47 -1.37
N ARG A 64 3.49 -15.82 -1.42
CA ARG A 64 2.87 -15.08 -0.30
C ARG A 64 3.68 -13.86 0.20
N LYS A 65 4.70 -13.44 -0.54
CA LYS A 65 5.46 -12.21 -0.29
C LYS A 65 5.19 -11.19 -1.39
N LEU A 66 5.07 -9.94 -0.98
CA LEU A 66 4.83 -8.80 -1.83
C LEU A 66 6.15 -8.13 -2.18
N TYR A 67 6.25 -7.71 -3.43
CA TYR A 67 7.44 -7.10 -3.98
C TYR A 67 7.08 -5.89 -4.82
N VAL A 68 8.03 -4.96 -4.89
CA VAL A 68 7.97 -3.79 -5.75
C VAL A 68 9.27 -3.71 -6.55
N LYS A 69 9.20 -3.21 -7.78
CA LYS A 69 10.38 -2.76 -8.54
C LYS A 69 10.00 -1.56 -9.39
N ALA A 70 10.97 -0.72 -9.72
CA ALA A 70 10.81 0.32 -10.72
C ALA A 70 11.65 -0.06 -11.94
N ARG A 71 11.08 0.08 -13.14
CA ARG A 71 11.77 -0.22 -14.40
C ARG A 71 11.52 0.83 -15.47
N CYS A 72 12.54 1.11 -16.24
CA CYS A 72 12.49 1.78 -17.52
C CYS A 72 12.43 0.72 -18.61
N LEU A 73 11.49 0.86 -19.54
CA LEU A 73 11.35 -0.07 -20.67
C LEU A 73 12.36 0.20 -21.80
N ALA A 74 13.00 1.37 -21.81
CA ALA A 74 13.93 1.78 -22.86
C ALA A 74 15.41 1.58 -22.52
N ASP A 75 15.78 1.60 -21.24
CA ASP A 75 17.18 1.68 -20.80
C ASP A 75 17.38 0.94 -19.47
N SER A 76 18.25 -0.08 -19.45
CA SER A 76 18.58 -0.88 -18.27
C SER A 76 19.42 -0.14 -17.25
N GLU A 77 20.15 0.90 -17.65
CA GLU A 77 21.00 1.72 -16.78
C GLU A 77 20.30 3.01 -16.32
N CYS A 78 19.01 3.16 -16.66
CA CYS A 78 18.24 4.33 -16.27
C CYS A 78 18.19 4.46 -14.74
N LYS A 79 18.48 5.65 -14.21
CA LYS A 79 18.41 5.97 -12.76
C LYS A 79 17.04 5.73 -12.11
N PHE A 80 15.98 5.59 -12.92
CA PHE A 80 14.65 5.24 -12.44
C PHE A 80 14.55 3.77 -12.02
N ASN A 81 15.44 2.92 -12.54
CA ASN A 81 15.46 1.49 -12.24
C ASN A 81 15.77 1.28 -10.76
N VAL A 82 14.87 0.57 -10.09
CA VAL A 82 15.06 0.08 -8.73
C VAL A 82 14.85 -1.42 -8.78
N SER A 83 15.85 -2.17 -8.30
CA SER A 83 15.79 -3.62 -8.19
C SER A 83 14.59 -4.05 -7.34
N ARG A 84 14.27 -5.35 -7.36
CA ARG A 84 13.20 -5.89 -6.53
C ARG A 84 13.43 -5.55 -5.05
N VAL A 85 12.52 -4.79 -4.46
CA VAL A 85 12.44 -4.53 -3.02
C VAL A 85 11.27 -5.29 -2.40
N PRO A 86 11.42 -5.81 -1.18
CA PRO A 86 10.32 -6.43 -0.46
C PRO A 86 9.37 -5.35 0.08
N ALA A 87 8.06 -5.62 0.08
CA ALA A 87 7.04 -4.62 0.42
C ALA A 87 6.95 -4.29 1.92
N ASP A 88 7.51 -5.13 2.79
CA ASP A 88 7.62 -4.87 4.24
C ASP A 88 8.81 -3.98 4.60
N ASP A 89 9.76 -3.76 3.69
CA ASP A 89 10.87 -2.84 3.88
C ASP A 89 10.45 -1.41 3.49
N ARG A 90 9.96 -0.70 4.50
CA ARG A 90 9.47 0.68 4.35
C ARG A 90 10.56 1.65 3.87
N ASP A 91 11.82 1.44 4.27
CA ASP A 91 12.91 2.35 3.90
C ASP A 91 13.39 2.09 2.47
N ALA A 92 13.44 0.84 2.03
CA ALA A 92 13.68 0.51 0.61
C ALA A 92 12.56 1.05 -0.29
N LEU A 93 11.30 1.04 0.15
CA LEU A 93 10.21 1.62 -0.63
C LEU A 93 10.36 3.14 -0.83
N LYS A 94 10.98 3.85 0.10
CA LYS A 94 11.20 5.31 0.00
C LYS A 94 12.20 5.69 -1.11
N THR A 95 13.02 4.74 -1.60
CA THR A 95 14.00 5.02 -2.65
C THR A 95 13.39 5.04 -4.05
N ILE A 96 12.12 4.66 -4.20
CA ILE A 96 11.41 4.64 -5.48
C ILE A 96 10.78 6.02 -5.75
N ASP A 97 10.89 6.51 -6.99
CA ASP A 97 10.30 7.80 -7.42
C ASP A 97 8.77 7.69 -7.60
N TRP A 98 8.05 7.77 -6.48
CA TRP A 98 6.59 7.72 -6.44
C TRP A 98 5.90 9.01 -6.89
N ASP A 99 6.62 10.13 -7.05
CA ASP A 99 6.03 11.40 -7.53
C ASP A 99 5.50 11.26 -8.97
N LYS A 100 5.83 10.17 -9.67
CA LYS A 100 5.43 9.90 -11.05
C LYS A 100 4.12 9.15 -11.21
N ILE A 101 3.56 8.57 -10.15
CA ILE A 101 2.30 7.81 -10.24
C ILE A 101 1.10 8.72 -10.01
N ASP A 102 -0.05 8.39 -10.60
CA ASP A 102 -1.30 9.11 -10.36
C ASP A 102 -1.90 8.71 -8.99
N PRO A 103 -1.89 9.60 -7.98
CA PRO A 103 -2.41 9.29 -6.66
C PRO A 103 -3.92 9.02 -6.66
N ARG A 104 -4.66 9.56 -7.64
CA ARG A 104 -6.11 9.35 -7.77
C ARG A 104 -6.46 7.93 -8.19
N GLN A 105 -5.52 7.23 -8.84
CA GLN A 105 -5.73 5.87 -9.32
C GLN A 105 -5.19 4.81 -8.38
N PHE A 106 -4.28 5.17 -7.48
CA PHE A 106 -3.59 4.25 -6.59
C PHE A 106 -4.55 3.32 -5.83
N PHE A 107 -5.48 3.87 -5.05
CA PHE A 107 -6.41 3.06 -4.25
C PHE A 107 -7.37 2.23 -5.11
N ARG A 108 -7.80 2.76 -6.25
CA ARG A 108 -8.66 2.03 -7.21
C ARG A 108 -7.93 0.81 -7.78
N ILE A 109 -6.65 0.95 -8.10
CA ILE A 109 -5.80 -0.13 -8.59
C ILE A 109 -5.58 -1.16 -7.47
N MET A 110 -5.22 -0.71 -6.27
CA MET A 110 -4.99 -1.59 -5.13
C MET A 110 -6.23 -2.36 -4.71
N ARG A 111 -7.40 -1.72 -4.73
CA ARG A 111 -8.70 -2.39 -4.53
C ARG A 111 -8.88 -3.54 -5.53
N LYS A 112 -8.67 -3.28 -6.83
CA LYS A 112 -8.80 -4.32 -7.86
C LYS A 112 -7.84 -5.48 -7.62
N TRP A 113 -6.62 -5.18 -7.19
CA TRP A 113 -5.63 -6.20 -6.87
C TRP A 113 -6.05 -7.05 -5.67
N VAL A 114 -6.48 -6.43 -4.56
CA VAL A 114 -6.96 -7.15 -3.36
C VAL A 114 -8.14 -8.06 -3.70
N VAL A 115 -9.11 -7.57 -4.48
CA VAL A 115 -10.27 -8.37 -4.91
C VAL A 115 -9.83 -9.58 -5.76
N ARG A 116 -8.81 -9.42 -6.61
CA ARG A 116 -8.28 -10.51 -7.44
C ARG A 116 -7.55 -11.60 -6.66
N LEU A 117 -7.16 -11.34 -5.41
CA LEU A 117 -6.54 -12.35 -4.56
C LEU A 117 -7.54 -13.38 -4.01
N ASP A 118 -8.84 -13.09 -4.11
CA ASP A 118 -9.93 -13.97 -3.67
C ASP A 118 -9.77 -14.42 -2.20
N LEU A 119 -9.42 -13.46 -1.33
CA LEU A 119 -9.27 -13.69 0.11
C LEU A 119 -10.62 -13.54 0.82
N ASP A 120 -10.79 -14.23 1.94
CA ASP A 120 -11.89 -13.95 2.86
C ASP A 120 -11.76 -12.51 3.37
N PHE A 121 -12.71 -11.69 2.93
CA PHE A 121 -12.65 -10.25 3.11
C PHE A 121 -12.67 -9.86 4.60
N ILE A 122 -13.52 -10.50 5.40
CA ILE A 122 -13.67 -10.21 6.83
C ILE A 122 -12.35 -10.50 7.57
N THR A 123 -11.72 -11.64 7.27
CA THR A 123 -10.43 -12.01 7.85
C THR A 123 -9.34 -11.03 7.44
N LEU A 124 -9.29 -10.61 6.18
CA LEU A 124 -8.32 -9.62 5.73
C LEU A 124 -8.46 -8.30 6.50
N ILE A 125 -9.69 -7.78 6.68
CA ILE A 125 -9.90 -6.56 7.46
C ILE A 125 -9.50 -6.72 8.92
N ARG A 126 -9.80 -7.87 9.53
CA ARG A 126 -9.35 -8.15 10.90
C ARG A 126 -7.83 -8.19 11.00
N ALA A 127 -7.15 -8.75 10.00
CA ALA A 127 -5.70 -8.75 9.92
C ALA A 127 -5.14 -7.32 9.78
N LEU A 128 -5.72 -6.49 8.91
CA LEU A 128 -5.37 -5.08 8.75
C LEU A 128 -5.54 -4.29 10.06
N ASN A 129 -6.68 -4.45 10.76
CA ASN A 129 -6.88 -3.80 12.06
C ASN A 129 -5.80 -4.21 13.07
N THR A 130 -5.48 -5.51 13.10
CA THR A 130 -4.46 -6.04 14.03
C THR A 130 -3.08 -5.43 13.77
N ILE A 131 -2.66 -5.32 12.50
CA ILE A 131 -1.34 -4.77 12.18
C ILE A 131 -1.28 -3.27 12.38
N CYS A 132 -2.39 -2.55 12.19
CA CYS A 132 -2.43 -1.10 12.44
C CYS A 132 -2.20 -0.79 13.92
N ASP A 133 -2.78 -1.59 14.82
CA ASP A 133 -2.60 -1.42 16.27
C ASP A 133 -1.24 -1.95 16.74
N LYS A 134 -0.68 -2.97 16.06
CA LYS A 134 0.60 -3.58 16.46
C LYS A 134 1.83 -2.74 16.08
N HIS A 135 1.77 -2.02 14.97
CA HIS A 135 2.91 -1.27 14.42
C HIS A 135 2.82 0.24 14.69
N VAL A 136 1.87 0.66 15.52
CA VAL A 136 1.71 2.06 15.94
C VAL A 136 1.61 2.11 17.45
N LYS A 137 2.36 3.04 18.06
CA LYS A 137 2.26 3.36 19.47
C LYS A 137 0.89 3.97 19.74
N ILE A 138 0.05 3.21 20.44
CA ILE A 138 -1.29 3.60 20.86
C ILE A 138 -1.36 3.91 22.38
N PRO A 139 -2.24 4.83 22.83
CA PRO A 139 -3.09 5.70 22.01
C PRO A 139 -2.26 6.67 21.16
N MET A 140 -2.72 6.97 19.95
CA MET A 140 -2.02 7.87 19.03
C MET A 140 -2.72 9.24 19.01
N THR A 141 -1.96 10.29 19.34
CA THR A 141 -2.39 11.69 19.13
C THR A 141 -1.88 12.18 17.78
N THR A 142 -2.81 12.60 16.91
CA THR A 142 -2.51 13.14 15.59
C THR A 142 -1.84 14.53 15.69
N GLN A 143 -1.20 14.97 14.60
CA GLN A 143 -0.64 16.32 14.46
C GLN A 143 -1.67 17.45 14.64
N TYR A 144 -2.97 17.14 14.61
CA TYR A 144 -4.07 18.07 14.83
C TYR A 144 -4.67 18.01 16.25
N GLY A 145 -4.02 17.30 17.18
CA GLY A 145 -4.42 17.24 18.60
C GLY A 145 -5.53 16.25 18.95
N ARG A 146 -6.08 15.51 17.97
CA ARG A 146 -7.05 14.43 18.23
C ARG A 146 -6.35 13.13 18.59
N THR A 147 -6.82 12.47 19.64
CA THR A 147 -6.32 11.17 20.11
C THR A 147 -7.26 10.04 19.70
N PHE A 148 -6.69 8.88 19.35
CA PHE A 148 -7.41 7.65 19.06
C PHE A 148 -6.76 6.49 19.84
N ASP A 149 -7.58 5.68 20.51
CA ASP A 149 -7.10 4.57 21.34
C ASP A 149 -6.64 3.38 20.49
N LYS A 150 -7.22 3.22 19.31
CA LYS A 150 -6.93 2.15 18.35
C LYS A 150 -7.34 2.53 16.93
N PHE A 151 -6.82 1.82 15.94
CA PHE A 151 -7.14 2.01 14.54
C PHE A 151 -8.64 1.86 14.23
N ASP A 152 -9.33 0.93 14.91
CA ASP A 152 -10.78 0.74 14.68
C ASP A 152 -11.60 1.98 15.04
N GLU A 153 -11.17 2.77 16.02
CA GLU A 153 -11.79 4.05 16.36
C GLU A 153 -11.49 5.09 15.28
N TYR A 154 -10.23 5.20 14.88
CA TYR A 154 -9.78 6.10 13.82
C TYR A 154 -10.49 5.84 12.50
N ARG A 155 -10.57 4.58 12.06
CA ARG A 155 -11.14 4.24 10.76
C ARG A 155 -12.61 4.64 10.71
N ARG A 156 -13.39 4.43 11.78
CA ARG A 156 -14.83 4.74 11.83
C ARG A 156 -15.13 6.23 11.84
N ASN A 157 -14.14 7.07 12.15
CA ASN A 157 -14.33 8.52 12.17
C ASN A 157 -14.64 9.07 10.78
N ARG A 158 -15.81 9.69 10.62
CA ARG A 158 -16.33 10.24 9.34
C ARG A 158 -16.30 9.18 8.23
N TRP A 159 -16.78 7.99 8.53
CA TRP A 159 -16.89 6.91 7.55
C TRP A 159 -17.97 7.23 6.49
N PRO A 160 -17.69 7.05 5.18
CA PRO A 160 -18.68 7.30 4.13
C PRO A 160 -19.90 6.38 4.23
N ALA A 161 -21.11 6.92 4.02
CA ALA A 161 -22.36 6.15 4.12
C ALA A 161 -22.50 5.05 3.04
N ASP A 162 -21.84 5.23 1.89
CA ASP A 162 -21.86 4.31 0.74
C ASP A 162 -20.80 3.20 0.82
N ALA A 163 -19.80 3.36 1.70
CA ALA A 163 -18.80 2.35 2.00
C ALA A 163 -19.39 1.35 2.99
N THR A 164 -20.20 0.40 2.55
CA THR A 164 -20.82 -0.62 3.41
C THR A 164 -20.35 -2.03 3.06
N PRO A 165 -20.48 -3.03 3.95
CA PRO A 165 -20.17 -4.43 3.62
C PRO A 165 -20.93 -4.96 2.39
N ASN A 166 -22.11 -4.39 2.08
CA ASN A 166 -22.91 -4.73 0.90
C ASN A 166 -22.38 -4.08 -0.39
N ASN A 167 -21.40 -3.20 -0.28
CA ASN A 167 -20.60 -2.65 -1.38
C ASN A 167 -19.11 -2.97 -1.15
N PRO A 168 -18.70 -4.25 -1.27
CA PRO A 168 -17.35 -4.69 -0.93
C PRO A 168 -16.23 -3.89 -1.62
N PRO A 169 -16.32 -3.53 -2.92
CA PRO A 169 -15.28 -2.74 -3.56
C PRO A 169 -15.07 -1.38 -2.87
N LYS A 170 -16.14 -0.62 -2.62
CA LYS A 170 -16.04 0.69 -1.98
C LYS A 170 -15.55 0.58 -0.55
N PHE A 171 -16.04 -0.44 0.17
CA PHE A 171 -15.65 -0.68 1.55
C PHE A 171 -14.16 -1.10 1.66
N ILE A 172 -13.66 -1.98 0.78
CA ILE A 172 -12.23 -2.32 0.70
C ILE A 172 -11.39 -1.07 0.45
N GLU A 173 -11.75 -0.29 -0.56
CA GLU A 173 -11.03 0.94 -0.93
C GLU A 173 -10.90 1.88 0.26
N GLU A 174 -12.02 2.12 0.96
CA GLU A 174 -12.03 2.97 2.14
C GLU A 174 -11.14 2.42 3.27
N VAL A 175 -11.15 1.10 3.52
CA VAL A 175 -10.21 0.53 4.51
C VAL A 175 -8.77 0.75 4.10
N LEU A 176 -8.40 0.51 2.82
CA LEU A 176 -7.03 0.72 2.34
C LEU A 176 -6.59 2.19 2.50
N VAL A 177 -7.50 3.13 2.24
CA VAL A 177 -7.29 4.56 2.50
C VAL A 177 -7.00 4.78 3.98
N ARG A 178 -7.86 4.31 4.89
CA ARG A 178 -7.67 4.52 6.33
C ARG A 178 -6.38 3.90 6.87
N VAL A 179 -6.03 2.70 6.42
CA VAL A 179 -4.75 2.04 6.77
C VAL A 179 -3.59 2.93 6.35
N THR A 180 -3.59 3.42 5.11
CA THR A 180 -2.53 4.27 4.57
C THR A 180 -2.36 5.54 5.42
N PHE A 181 -3.45 6.25 5.68
CA PHE A 181 -3.41 7.49 6.46
C PHE A 181 -3.08 7.27 7.94
N TRP A 182 -3.41 6.11 8.51
CA TRP A 182 -2.99 5.74 9.86
C TRP A 182 -1.47 5.66 9.98
N PHE A 183 -0.82 4.93 9.08
CA PHE A 183 0.64 4.83 9.04
C PHE A 183 1.33 6.14 8.66
N MET A 184 0.76 6.91 7.72
CA MET A 184 1.27 8.26 7.41
C MET A 184 1.22 9.19 8.63
N THR A 185 0.10 9.15 9.37
CA THR A 185 -0.07 9.97 10.57
C THR A 185 0.90 9.54 11.67
N ALA A 186 1.02 8.23 11.89
CA ALA A 186 1.97 7.66 12.84
C ALA A 186 3.42 8.04 12.48
N ALA A 187 3.79 8.02 11.21
CA ALA A 187 5.11 8.48 10.76
C ALA A 187 5.33 9.95 11.10
N THR A 188 4.32 10.78 10.83
CA THR A 188 4.37 12.23 11.04
C THR A 188 4.57 12.59 12.51
N VAL A 189 3.95 11.85 13.44
CA VAL A 189 4.03 12.11 14.88
C VAL A 189 5.06 11.24 15.61
N GLY A 190 5.88 10.46 14.89
CA GLY A 190 6.88 9.58 15.49
C GLY A 190 6.32 8.43 16.31
N ALA A 191 5.13 7.93 15.94
CA ALA A 191 4.43 6.83 16.61
C ALA A 191 4.57 5.47 15.88
N LEU A 192 5.33 5.38 14.78
CA LEU A 192 5.65 4.08 14.18
C LEU A 192 6.59 3.27 15.09
N ILE A 193 6.36 1.95 15.15
CA ILE A 193 7.18 0.97 15.90
C ILE A 193 8.03 0.15 14.95
#